data_AF-A0A8J4M113-F1
#
_entry.id   AF-A0A8J4M113-F1
#
_cell.length_a   1.000
_cell.length_b   1.000
_cell.length_c   1.000
_cell.angle_alpha   90.00
_cell.angle_beta   90.00
_cell.angle_gamma   90.00
#
_symmetry.space_group_name_H-M   'P 1'
#
loop_
_entity.id
_entity.type
_entity.pdbx_description
1 polymer ?
#
loop_
_entity_poly.entity_id
_entity_poly.type
_entity_poly.pdbx_seq_one_letter_code
_entity_poly.pdbx_strand_id
1 'polypeptide(L)'
;MLIRAVISASALGIYLLVRSCSSQHRRYSELRKALGCALTDISQNRQWDVNAACILLSGGLDSAIVAEVGGKQLGLKTALTVTCSDDATDLPYAAASAAAAGLEHIVIRIPLDELLRRYLPSVVRTIQSFDPMSLRNDIAISCVLHEAAARGFHCAATGDGADELLGGYGFTHGLEPAAWAAHRAHMARVMEFGSARLGKHLGIFVASPFTHPAVKETALRLRKDDCVQVDGFAGVDGRRSAGASGTREPRRLEACLYQAESPSYVLLSLQNM
;
A
#
# COMPACT_ATOMS: atom_id res chain seq x y z
N MET A 1 -9.07 12.12 30.71
CA MET A 1 -10.25 12.61 29.98
C MET A 1 -9.99 12.33 28.50
N LEU A 2 -10.29 11.09 28.10
CA LEU A 2 -10.08 10.52 26.76
C LEU A 2 -11.22 10.95 25.85
N ILE A 3 -10.93 11.37 24.63
CA ILE A 3 -11.93 11.42 23.54
C ILE A 3 -11.28 10.85 22.27
N ARG A 4 -11.85 9.71 21.85
CA ARG A 4 -11.68 9.01 20.57
C ARG A 4 -12.46 9.74 19.46
N ALA A 5 -12.01 9.67 18.20
CA ALA A 5 -12.86 9.97 17.05
C ALA A 5 -12.49 9.12 15.83
N VAL A 6 -13.51 8.43 15.32
CA VAL A 6 -13.55 7.62 14.10
C VAL A 6 -14.33 8.40 13.04
N ILE A 7 -13.90 8.35 11.79
CA ILE A 7 -14.64 8.89 10.64
C ILE A 7 -15.55 7.77 10.10
N SER A 8 -16.86 8.02 10.09
CA SER A 8 -17.87 7.26 9.34
C SER A 8 -18.41 8.14 8.22
N ALA A 9 -18.54 7.58 7.02
CA ALA A 9 -19.11 8.23 5.85
C ALA A 9 -20.60 7.89 5.74
N SER A 10 -21.47 8.78 6.23
CA SER A 10 -22.79 9.05 5.63
C SER A 10 -23.57 10.08 6.45
N ALA A 11 -24.00 11.14 5.76
CA ALA A 11 -25.17 11.96 6.04
C ALA A 11 -25.47 12.33 7.51
N LEU A 12 -24.83 13.39 8.01
CA LEU A 12 -25.41 14.44 8.86
C LEU A 12 -24.27 15.40 9.25
N GLY A 13 -24.48 16.69 9.00
CA GLY A 13 -23.49 17.70 9.32
C GLY A 13 -23.20 17.75 10.81
N ILE A 14 -21.94 17.51 11.19
CA ILE A 14 -21.27 18.03 12.39
C ILE A 14 -19.77 18.07 12.05
N TYR A 15 -19.21 19.27 11.99
CA TYR A 15 -17.77 19.52 11.88
C TYR A 15 -17.08 19.05 13.17
N LEU A 16 -16.04 18.22 13.07
CA LEU A 16 -15.10 18.02 14.17
C LEU A 16 -13.66 18.17 13.68
N LEU A 17 -13.03 19.24 14.15
CA LEU A 17 -11.65 19.64 13.89
C LEU A 17 -10.67 18.67 14.58
N VAL A 18 -9.94 17.88 13.80
CA VAL A 18 -8.63 17.37 14.20
C VAL A 18 -7.68 18.58 14.24
N ARG A 19 -6.99 18.81 15.36
CA ARG A 19 -5.89 19.80 15.44
C ARG A 19 -4.66 19.28 14.65
N SER A 20 -4.81 19.09 13.35
CA SER A 20 -3.67 19.29 12.45
C SER A 20 -3.48 20.80 12.35
N CYS A 21 -2.24 21.29 12.34
CA CYS A 21 -2.01 22.68 11.96
C CYS A 21 -2.68 22.92 10.60
N SER A 22 -3.31 24.07 10.37
CA SER A 22 -4.03 24.38 9.11
C SER A 22 -3.18 24.09 7.86
N SER A 23 -1.86 24.18 7.98
CA SER A 23 -0.88 23.82 6.95
C SER A 23 -0.75 22.32 6.67
N GLN A 24 -0.87 21.46 7.69
CA GLN A 24 -0.83 20.00 7.52
C GLN A 24 -2.10 19.50 6.83
N HIS A 25 -3.28 19.98 7.27
CA HIS A 25 -4.54 19.69 6.57
C HIS A 25 -4.49 20.12 5.09
N ARG A 26 -3.93 21.31 4.82
CA ARG A 26 -3.78 21.81 3.46
C ARG A 26 -2.96 20.87 2.59
N ARG A 27 -1.82 20.38 3.07
CA ARG A 27 -0.95 19.48 2.28
C ARG A 27 -1.59 18.12 2.02
N TYR A 28 -2.31 17.56 2.99
CA TYR A 28 -3.09 16.33 2.75
C TYR A 28 -4.22 16.54 1.74
N SER A 29 -4.89 17.70 1.80
CA SER A 29 -5.91 18.06 0.81
C SER A 29 -5.31 18.19 -0.60
N GLU A 30 -4.13 18.79 -0.73
CA GLU A 30 -3.40 18.90 -2.00
C GLU A 30 -2.99 17.52 -2.54
N LEU A 31 -2.44 16.64 -1.70
CA LEU A 31 -2.10 15.27 -2.11
C LEU A 31 -3.34 14.50 -2.56
N ARG A 32 -4.46 14.60 -1.82
CA ARG A 32 -5.72 13.94 -2.20
C ARG A 32 -6.24 14.43 -3.54
N LYS A 33 -6.16 15.74 -3.80
CA LYS A 33 -6.54 16.32 -5.09
C LYS A 33 -5.62 15.80 -6.21
N ALA A 34 -4.31 15.78 -5.98
CA ALA A 34 -3.36 15.25 -6.94
C ALA A 34 -3.59 13.76 -7.25
N LEU A 35 -3.93 12.96 -6.24
CA LEU A 35 -4.30 11.56 -6.41
C LEU A 35 -5.57 11.42 -7.26
N GLY A 36 -6.59 12.24 -7.01
CA GLY A 36 -7.81 12.28 -7.83
C GLY A 36 -7.52 12.66 -9.29
N CYS A 37 -6.65 13.64 -9.53
CA CYS A 37 -6.21 14.00 -10.88
C CYS A 37 -5.47 12.84 -11.56
N ALA A 38 -4.52 12.20 -10.86
CA ALA A 38 -3.79 11.05 -11.38
C ALA A 38 -4.72 9.89 -11.78
N LEU A 39 -5.72 9.59 -10.94
CA LEU A 39 -6.73 8.58 -11.23
C LEU A 39 -7.59 8.96 -12.44
N THR A 40 -7.89 10.25 -12.63
CA THR A 40 -8.61 10.74 -13.82
C THR A 40 -7.78 10.52 -15.06
N ASP A 41 -6.52 10.93 -15.02
CA ASP A 41 -5.60 10.82 -16.15
C ASP A 41 -5.36 9.36 -16.54
N ILE A 42 -5.28 8.45 -15.56
CA ILE A 42 -5.21 7.00 -15.82
C ILE A 42 -6.50 6.52 -16.48
N SER A 43 -7.67 6.87 -15.94
CA SER A 43 -8.97 6.43 -16.49
C SER A 43 -9.25 6.94 -17.91
N GLN A 44 -8.64 8.08 -18.29
CA GLN A 44 -8.78 8.70 -19.61
C GLN A 44 -7.64 8.30 -20.57
N ASN A 45 -6.64 7.54 -20.10
CA ASN A 45 -5.57 7.08 -20.96
C ASN A 45 -6.14 6.15 -22.04
N ARG A 46 -5.76 6.36 -23.30
CA ARG A 46 -6.22 5.54 -24.44
C ARG A 46 -5.94 4.03 -24.31
N GLN A 47 -4.96 3.65 -23.49
CA GLN A 47 -4.62 2.27 -23.25
C GLN A 47 -5.45 1.65 -22.12
N TRP A 48 -6.11 2.47 -21.30
CA TRP A 48 -6.94 2.02 -20.18
C TRP A 48 -8.30 1.54 -20.68
N ASP A 49 -8.52 0.23 -20.63
CA ASP A 49 -9.82 -0.39 -20.90
C ASP A 49 -10.44 -0.87 -19.59
N VAL A 50 -11.52 -0.20 -19.17
CA VAL A 50 -12.27 -0.51 -17.94
C VAL A 50 -12.86 -1.92 -17.93
N ASN A 51 -13.10 -2.54 -19.09
CA ASN A 51 -13.64 -3.89 -19.17
C ASN A 51 -12.56 -4.97 -19.01
N ALA A 52 -11.29 -4.58 -19.15
CA ALA A 52 -10.12 -5.45 -19.03
C ALA A 52 -9.14 -4.94 -17.96
N ALA A 53 -9.65 -4.21 -16.96
CA ALA A 53 -8.88 -3.63 -15.88
C ALA A 53 -8.99 -4.44 -14.58
N CYS A 54 -7.85 -4.62 -13.92
CA CYS A 54 -7.73 -5.24 -12.60
C CYS A 54 -6.82 -4.42 -11.68
N ILE A 55 -6.78 -4.78 -10.40
CA ILE A 55 -5.80 -4.24 -9.44
C ILE A 55 -4.96 -5.37 -8.86
N LEU A 56 -3.66 -5.11 -8.70
CA LEU A 56 -2.74 -6.02 -8.04
C LEU A 56 -2.68 -5.66 -6.55
N LEU A 57 -3.19 -6.55 -5.69
CA LEU A 57 -3.18 -6.36 -4.24
C LEU A 57 -2.07 -7.19 -3.61
N SER A 58 -1.15 -6.50 -2.91
CA SER A 58 -0.07 -7.13 -2.15
C SER A 58 -0.46 -7.44 -0.70
N GLY A 59 -1.56 -6.87 -0.21
CA GLY A 59 -1.88 -6.81 1.23
C GLY A 59 -1.29 -5.59 1.94
N GLY A 60 -0.44 -4.82 1.25
CA GLY A 60 0.09 -3.55 1.73
C GLY A 60 -0.88 -2.38 1.55
N LEU A 61 -0.65 -1.33 2.33
CA LEU A 61 -1.46 -0.11 2.38
C LEU A 61 -1.59 0.57 1.01
N ASP A 62 -0.53 0.59 0.21
CA ASP A 62 -0.49 1.37 -1.03
C ASP A 62 -1.50 0.87 -2.06
N SER A 63 -1.49 -0.44 -2.29
CA SER A 63 -2.47 -1.10 -3.17
C SER A 63 -3.89 -1.01 -2.62
N ALA A 64 -4.05 -1.03 -1.28
CA ALA A 64 -5.35 -0.83 -0.64
C ALA A 64 -5.92 0.58 -0.86
N ILE A 65 -5.08 1.62 -0.77
CA ILE A 65 -5.49 3.00 -1.07
C ILE A 65 -5.97 3.11 -2.52
N VAL A 66 -5.25 2.51 -3.47
CA VAL A 66 -5.68 2.54 -4.89
C VAL A 66 -6.98 1.78 -5.09
N ALA A 67 -7.18 0.64 -4.43
CA ALA A 67 -8.42 -0.13 -4.50
C ALA A 67 -9.62 0.67 -3.95
N GLU A 68 -9.49 1.24 -2.76
CA GLU A 68 -10.59 1.91 -2.06
C GLU A 68 -10.89 3.30 -2.66
N VAL A 69 -9.86 4.09 -2.95
CA VAL A 69 -10.01 5.46 -3.45
C VAL A 69 -10.20 5.49 -4.97
N GLY A 70 -9.45 4.67 -5.69
CA GLY A 70 -9.41 4.65 -7.15
C GLY A 70 -10.35 3.62 -7.80
N GLY A 71 -10.77 2.58 -7.07
CA GLY A 71 -11.53 1.45 -7.61
C GLY A 71 -12.69 1.83 -8.52
N LYS A 72 -13.61 2.66 -8.00
CA LYS A 72 -14.79 3.12 -8.74
C LYS A 72 -14.43 3.96 -9.97
N GLN A 73 -13.46 4.85 -9.83
CA GLN A 73 -13.05 5.77 -10.89
C GLN A 73 -12.32 5.05 -12.03
N LEU A 74 -11.54 4.03 -11.69
CA LEU A 74 -10.80 3.20 -12.63
C LEU A 74 -11.66 2.07 -13.23
N GLY A 75 -12.90 1.89 -12.76
CA GLY A 75 -13.80 0.83 -13.21
C GLY A 75 -13.38 -0.58 -12.76
N LEU A 76 -12.60 -0.68 -11.69
CA LEU A 76 -12.06 -1.95 -11.20
C LEU A 76 -13.17 -2.83 -10.64
N LYS A 77 -13.16 -4.10 -11.05
CA LYS A 77 -14.09 -5.13 -10.56
C LYS A 77 -13.36 -6.32 -9.94
N THR A 78 -12.09 -6.52 -10.29
CA THR A 78 -11.31 -7.69 -9.90
C THR A 78 -9.97 -7.27 -9.31
N ALA A 79 -9.61 -7.89 -8.19
CA ALA A 79 -8.32 -7.81 -7.55
C ALA A 79 -7.58 -9.15 -7.66
N LEU A 80 -6.28 -9.11 -7.94
CA LEU A 80 -5.44 -10.29 -7.99
C LEU A 80 -4.34 -10.21 -6.92
N THR A 81 -4.09 -11.33 -6.24
CA THR A 81 -3.02 -11.48 -5.25
C THR A 81 -2.28 -12.79 -5.52
N VAL A 82 -0.96 -12.76 -5.40
CA VAL A 82 -0.12 -13.97 -5.43
C VAL A 82 0.31 -14.32 -4.01
N THR A 83 0.24 -15.60 -3.67
CA THR A 83 0.81 -16.13 -2.42
C THR A 83 1.62 -17.39 -2.69
N CYS A 84 2.74 -17.52 -1.98
CA CYS A 84 3.63 -18.69 -2.06
C CYS A 84 3.52 -19.66 -0.88
N SER A 85 2.73 -19.30 0.13
CA SER A 85 2.51 -20.09 1.32
C SER A 85 1.11 -19.88 1.85
N ASP A 86 0.54 -20.91 2.45
CA ASP A 86 -0.73 -20.78 3.18
C ASP A 86 -0.57 -19.97 4.47
N ASP A 87 0.66 -19.86 4.99
CA ASP A 87 1.02 -19.03 6.14
C ASP A 87 1.33 -17.57 5.78
N ALA A 88 1.07 -17.15 4.53
CA ALA A 88 1.35 -15.79 4.10
C ALA A 88 0.51 -14.78 4.90
N THR A 89 1.20 -13.92 5.66
CA THR A 89 0.61 -12.91 6.53
C THR A 89 -0.15 -11.82 5.78
N ASP A 90 0.15 -11.64 4.50
CA ASP A 90 -0.36 -10.53 3.69
C ASP A 90 -1.74 -10.83 3.08
N LEU A 91 -2.07 -12.12 2.91
CA LEU A 91 -3.30 -12.56 2.27
C LEU A 91 -4.58 -12.08 3.00
N PRO A 92 -4.68 -12.17 4.35
CA PRO A 92 -5.82 -11.63 5.08
C PRO A 92 -6.04 -10.13 4.83
N TYR A 93 -4.96 -9.34 4.71
CA TYR A 93 -5.05 -7.91 4.43
C TYR A 93 -5.50 -7.66 2.99
N ALA A 94 -4.95 -8.39 2.01
CA ALA A 94 -5.39 -8.28 0.62
C ALA A 94 -6.88 -8.62 0.46
N ALA A 95 -7.35 -9.67 1.15
CA ALA A 95 -8.76 -10.06 1.15
C ALA A 95 -9.66 -8.99 1.78
N ALA A 96 -9.22 -8.40 2.90
CA ALA A 96 -9.93 -7.30 3.55
C ALA A 96 -10.02 -6.07 2.64
N SER A 97 -8.93 -5.69 1.96
CA SER A 97 -8.91 -4.58 1.01
C SER A 97 -9.82 -4.81 -0.19
N ALA A 98 -9.81 -6.03 -0.77
CA ALA A 98 -10.72 -6.37 -1.86
C ALA A 98 -12.19 -6.31 -1.43
N ALA A 99 -12.51 -6.86 -0.25
CA ALA A 99 -13.86 -6.81 0.30
C ALA A 99 -14.33 -5.37 0.58
N ALA A 100 -13.48 -4.53 1.18
CA ALA A 100 -13.78 -3.13 1.45
C ALA A 100 -14.02 -2.32 0.16
N ALA A 101 -13.25 -2.61 -0.89
CA ALA A 101 -13.41 -1.98 -2.20
C ALA A 101 -14.55 -2.58 -3.05
N GLY A 102 -15.16 -3.69 -2.62
CA GLY A 102 -16.22 -4.38 -3.38
C GLY A 102 -15.72 -5.08 -4.63
N LEU A 103 -14.49 -5.61 -4.61
CA LEU A 103 -13.84 -6.27 -5.72
C LEU A 103 -13.93 -7.80 -5.59
N GLU A 104 -14.10 -8.50 -6.71
CA GLU A 104 -13.87 -9.94 -6.78
C GLU A 104 -12.38 -10.22 -6.52
N HIS A 105 -12.07 -11.02 -5.50
CA HIS A 105 -10.69 -11.33 -5.13
C HIS A 105 -10.25 -12.68 -5.67
N ILE A 106 -9.28 -12.66 -6.59
CA ILE A 106 -8.65 -13.85 -7.16
C ILE A 106 -7.29 -14.06 -6.49
N VAL A 107 -7.12 -15.20 -5.84
CA VAL A 107 -5.87 -15.58 -5.16
C VAL A 107 -5.15 -16.63 -5.99
N ILE A 108 -3.95 -16.30 -6.46
CA ILE A 108 -3.05 -17.19 -7.16
C ILE A 108 -2.11 -17.83 -6.13
N ARG A 109 -2.27 -19.13 -5.91
CA ARG A 109 -1.40 -19.91 -5.03
C ARG A 109 -0.36 -20.64 -5.87
N ILE A 110 0.92 -20.41 -5.59
CA ILE A 110 2.03 -21.04 -6.33
C ILE A 110 3.19 -21.34 -5.39
N PRO A 111 3.71 -22.57 -5.32
CA PRO A 111 4.90 -22.88 -4.53
C PRO A 111 6.10 -21.99 -4.89
N LEU A 112 6.89 -21.58 -3.91
CA LEU A 112 8.03 -20.66 -4.12
C LEU A 112 9.03 -21.19 -5.15
N ASP A 113 9.36 -22.47 -5.09
CA ASP A 113 10.26 -23.14 -6.01
C ASP A 113 9.73 -23.14 -7.46
N GLU A 114 8.42 -23.28 -7.60
CA GLU A 114 7.74 -23.20 -8.89
C GLU A 114 7.69 -21.77 -9.43
N LEU A 115 7.38 -20.79 -8.57
CA LEU A 115 7.41 -19.37 -8.89
C LEU A 115 8.79 -18.97 -9.44
N LEU A 116 9.86 -19.34 -8.74
CA LEU A 116 11.22 -19.04 -9.15
C LEU A 116 11.57 -19.71 -10.48
N ARG A 117 11.26 -21.01 -10.64
CA ARG A 117 11.54 -21.73 -11.89
C ARG A 117 10.83 -21.13 -13.09
N ARG A 118 9.56 -20.75 -12.95
CA ARG A 118 8.72 -20.24 -14.05
C ARG A 118 9.07 -18.81 -14.45
N TYR A 119 9.22 -17.91 -13.48
CA TYR A 119 9.21 -16.47 -13.77
C TYR A 119 10.60 -15.82 -13.69
N LEU A 120 11.52 -16.28 -12.83
CA LEU A 120 12.84 -15.64 -12.65
C LEU A 120 13.61 -15.47 -13.98
N PRO A 121 13.71 -16.47 -14.88
CA PRO A 121 14.45 -16.29 -16.12
C PRO A 121 13.84 -15.22 -17.04
N SER A 122 12.51 -15.11 -17.07
CA SER A 122 11.79 -14.12 -17.88
C SER A 122 11.95 -12.72 -17.31
N VAL A 123 11.85 -12.61 -15.97
CA VAL A 123 12.04 -11.35 -15.25
C VAL A 123 13.44 -10.80 -15.45
N VAL A 124 14.48 -11.62 -15.25
CA VAL A 124 15.87 -11.19 -15.47
C VAL A 124 16.08 -10.70 -16.90
N ARG A 125 15.51 -11.39 -17.90
CA ARG A 125 15.60 -10.95 -19.31
C ARG A 125 14.86 -9.63 -19.57
N THR A 126 13.71 -9.42 -18.95
CA THR A 126 12.85 -8.24 -19.18
C THR A 126 13.37 -7.01 -18.44
N ILE A 127 13.77 -7.17 -17.19
CA ILE A 127 14.26 -6.09 -16.32
C ILE A 127 15.74 -5.80 -16.61
N GLN A 128 16.49 -6.79 -17.09
CA GLN A 128 17.94 -6.69 -17.34
C GLN A 128 18.74 -6.35 -16.08
N SER A 129 18.32 -6.91 -14.93
CA SER A 129 18.94 -6.70 -13.63
C SER A 129 19.10 -8.02 -12.87
N PHE A 130 20.13 -8.07 -12.02
CA PHE A 130 20.37 -9.13 -11.05
C PHE A 130 20.23 -8.63 -9.60
N ASP A 131 19.69 -7.42 -9.40
CA ASP A 131 19.49 -6.86 -8.07
C ASP A 131 18.47 -7.70 -7.27
N PRO A 132 18.86 -8.34 -6.15
CA PRO A 132 17.98 -9.23 -5.42
C PRO A 132 16.78 -8.50 -4.78
N MET A 133 16.91 -7.21 -4.47
CA MET A 133 15.84 -6.41 -3.88
C MET A 133 14.71 -6.11 -4.88
N SER A 134 15.05 -5.81 -6.14
CA SER A 134 14.07 -5.67 -7.22
C SER A 134 13.50 -7.03 -7.63
N LEU A 135 14.37 -8.02 -7.86
CA LEU A 135 13.95 -9.31 -8.41
C LEU A 135 12.93 -10.05 -7.53
N ARG A 136 13.07 -10.00 -6.21
CA ARG A 136 12.09 -10.63 -5.30
C ARG A 136 10.67 -10.09 -5.50
N ASN A 137 10.52 -8.80 -5.79
CA ASN A 137 9.23 -8.18 -6.07
C ASN A 137 8.78 -8.49 -7.49
N ASP A 138 9.68 -8.30 -8.46
CA ASP A 138 9.39 -8.44 -9.88
C ASP A 138 8.97 -9.85 -10.29
N ILE A 139 9.42 -10.89 -9.59
CA ILE A 139 8.98 -12.28 -9.80
C ILE A 139 7.52 -12.48 -9.42
N ALA A 140 7.09 -11.96 -8.27
CA ALA A 140 5.68 -12.01 -7.85
C ALA A 140 4.79 -11.19 -8.80
N ILE A 141 5.27 -10.00 -9.19
CA ILE A 141 4.59 -9.15 -10.17
C ILE A 141 4.49 -9.81 -11.55
N SER A 142 5.55 -10.49 -11.99
CA SER A 142 5.51 -11.26 -13.25
C SER A 142 4.47 -12.37 -13.19
N CYS A 143 4.42 -13.13 -12.09
CA CYS A 143 3.41 -14.17 -11.89
C CYS A 143 1.99 -13.60 -11.99
N VAL A 144 1.67 -12.54 -11.23
CA VAL A 144 0.31 -11.99 -11.22
C VAL A 144 -0.07 -11.38 -12.57
N LEU A 145 0.88 -10.77 -13.29
CA LEU A 145 0.62 -10.21 -14.62
C LEU A 145 0.42 -11.30 -15.68
N HIS A 146 1.14 -12.42 -15.61
CA HIS A 146 0.87 -13.58 -16.46
C HIS A 146 -0.52 -14.15 -16.22
N GLU A 147 -0.93 -14.27 -14.96
CA GLU A 147 -2.27 -14.73 -14.59
C GLU A 147 -3.36 -13.74 -14.99
N ALA A 148 -3.07 -12.43 -14.92
CA ALA A 148 -3.96 -11.38 -15.39
C ALA A 148 -4.16 -11.47 -16.91
N ALA A 149 -3.07 -11.59 -17.68
CA ALA A 149 -3.11 -11.74 -19.14
C ALA A 149 -3.90 -12.99 -19.54
N ALA A 150 -3.68 -14.12 -18.87
CA ALA A 150 -4.39 -15.37 -19.12
C ALA A 150 -5.92 -15.27 -18.87
N ARG A 151 -6.35 -14.32 -18.05
CA ARG A 151 -7.76 -14.01 -17.75
C ARG A 151 -8.34 -12.92 -18.65
N GLY A 152 -7.58 -12.43 -19.63
CA GLY A 152 -8.01 -11.39 -20.56
C GLY A 152 -7.93 -9.97 -20.01
N PHE A 153 -7.21 -9.75 -18.90
CA PHE A 153 -6.91 -8.40 -18.45
C PHE A 153 -5.81 -7.79 -19.30
N HIS A 154 -6.02 -6.55 -19.71
CA HIS A 154 -5.08 -5.74 -20.48
C HIS A 154 -4.63 -4.48 -19.72
N CYS A 155 -5.22 -4.23 -18.54
CA CYS A 155 -4.90 -3.10 -17.68
C CYS A 155 -4.75 -3.56 -16.23
N ALA A 156 -3.75 -3.02 -15.54
CA ALA A 156 -3.54 -3.29 -14.12
C ALA A 156 -3.18 -2.02 -13.35
N ALA A 157 -3.88 -1.78 -12.24
CA ALA A 157 -3.52 -0.77 -11.25
C ALA A 157 -2.56 -1.35 -10.20
N THR A 158 -1.58 -0.55 -9.77
CA THR A 158 -0.63 -0.91 -8.69
C THR A 158 -0.47 0.22 -7.67
N GLY A 159 0.14 -0.11 -6.53
CA GLY A 159 0.56 0.86 -5.50
C GLY A 159 1.99 1.38 -5.66
N ASP A 160 2.66 1.10 -6.78
CA ASP A 160 4.08 1.39 -6.98
C ASP A 160 4.42 2.88 -6.75
N GLY A 161 5.50 3.19 -6.04
CA GLY A 161 5.94 4.58 -5.82
C GLY A 161 5.41 5.22 -4.53
N ALA A 162 4.47 4.59 -3.84
CA ALA A 162 3.97 5.11 -2.58
C ALA A 162 5.04 5.12 -1.49
N ASP A 163 5.78 4.01 -1.31
CA ASP A 163 6.87 3.89 -0.33
C ASP A 163 7.94 4.98 -0.52
N GLU A 164 8.37 5.21 -1.76
CA GLU A 164 9.38 6.21 -2.11
C GLU A 164 8.92 7.64 -1.84
N LEU A 165 7.62 7.92 -1.95
CA LEU A 165 7.04 9.25 -1.77
C LEU A 165 6.59 9.52 -0.33
N LEU A 166 6.19 8.49 0.39
CA LEU A 166 5.55 8.60 1.71
C LEU A 166 6.39 7.98 2.83
N GLY A 167 7.59 7.48 2.54
CA GLY A 167 8.52 6.99 3.56
C GLY A 167 8.11 5.65 4.16
N GLY A 168 7.59 4.73 3.34
CA GLY A 168 7.16 3.42 3.82
C GLY A 168 8.32 2.49 4.24
N TYR A 169 9.55 2.80 3.85
CA TYR A 169 10.72 2.04 4.27
C TYR A 169 11.20 2.40 5.69
N GLY A 170 11.12 1.43 6.61
CA GLY A 170 11.49 1.58 8.02
C GLY A 170 12.91 2.11 8.26
N PHE A 171 13.87 1.76 7.39
CA PHE A 171 15.25 2.25 7.50
C PHE A 171 15.38 3.79 7.32
N THR A 172 14.37 4.44 6.73
CA THR A 172 14.36 5.91 6.58
C THR A 172 13.82 6.63 7.82
N HIS A 173 13.12 5.91 8.71
CA HIS A 173 12.39 6.53 9.83
C HIS A 173 13.33 7.18 10.86
N GLY A 174 14.55 6.67 11.00
CA GLY A 174 15.58 7.23 11.87
C GLY A 174 16.33 8.46 11.30
N LEU A 175 16.12 8.83 10.04
CA LEU A 175 16.82 9.95 9.42
C LEU A 175 16.32 11.30 9.96
N GLU A 176 17.23 12.24 10.20
CA GLU A 176 16.84 13.63 10.52
C GLU A 176 15.97 14.25 9.42
N PRO A 177 15.03 15.16 9.72
CA PRO A 177 14.04 15.65 8.75
C PRO A 177 14.62 16.14 7.41
N ALA A 178 15.76 16.83 7.43
CA ALA A 178 16.43 17.29 6.22
C ALA A 178 17.03 16.13 5.40
N ALA A 179 17.64 15.15 6.07
CA ALA A 179 18.20 13.96 5.43
C ALA A 179 17.10 13.07 4.85
N TRP A 180 15.98 12.91 5.58
CA TRP A 180 14.81 12.20 5.10
C TRP A 180 14.22 12.86 3.84
N ALA A 181 14.06 14.19 3.85
CA ALA A 181 13.56 14.93 2.69
C ALA A 181 14.49 14.81 1.48
N ALA A 182 15.81 14.88 1.69
CA ALA A 182 16.80 14.70 0.63
C ALA A 182 16.79 13.27 0.05
N HIS A 183 16.72 12.25 0.92
CA HIS A 183 16.59 10.86 0.51
C HIS A 183 15.32 10.64 -0.32
N ARG A 184 14.18 11.14 0.17
CA ARG A 184 12.90 11.06 -0.55
C ARG A 184 12.95 11.77 -1.91
N ALA A 185 13.53 12.96 -1.98
CA ALA A 185 13.69 13.69 -3.24
C ALA A 185 14.57 12.92 -4.24
N HIS A 186 15.61 12.25 -3.75
CA HIS A 186 16.42 11.35 -4.57
C HIS A 186 15.58 10.17 -5.08
N MET A 187 14.89 9.45 -4.19
CA MET A 187 14.04 8.30 -4.56
C MET A 187 12.98 8.69 -5.58
N ALA A 188 12.23 9.77 -5.35
CA ALA A 188 11.22 10.27 -6.29
C ALA A 188 11.78 10.58 -7.69
N ARG A 189 13.07 10.93 -7.80
CA ARG A 189 13.74 11.20 -9.08
C ARG A 189 14.17 9.92 -9.79
N VAL A 190 14.59 8.90 -9.05
CA VAL A 190 15.24 7.69 -9.61
C VAL A 190 14.36 6.44 -9.58
N MET A 191 13.20 6.48 -8.91
CA MET A 191 12.31 5.32 -8.78
C MET A 191 11.91 4.78 -10.15
N GLU A 192 12.07 3.47 -10.32
CA GLU A 192 11.65 2.70 -11.49
C GLU A 192 11.12 1.36 -10.97
N PHE A 193 9.98 0.92 -11.50
CA PHE A 193 9.31 -0.29 -11.08
C PHE A 193 9.25 -1.28 -12.23
N GLY A 194 9.58 -2.55 -11.95
CA GLY A 194 9.55 -3.60 -12.95
C GLY A 194 8.15 -3.88 -13.49
N SER A 195 7.10 -3.56 -12.72
CA SER A 195 5.69 -3.75 -13.07
C SER A 195 5.31 -3.18 -14.45
N ALA A 196 5.70 -1.95 -14.76
CA ALA A 196 5.41 -1.31 -16.04
C ALA A 196 6.14 -1.99 -17.21
N ARG A 197 7.40 -2.38 -17.01
CA ARG A 197 8.20 -3.09 -18.03
C ARG A 197 7.67 -4.50 -18.28
N LEU A 198 7.39 -5.25 -17.21
CA LEU A 198 6.82 -6.60 -17.26
C LEU A 198 5.44 -6.58 -17.90
N GLY A 199 4.59 -5.65 -17.49
CA GLY A 199 3.26 -5.46 -18.07
C GLY A 199 3.34 -5.20 -19.56
N LYS A 200 4.20 -4.26 -19.99
CA LYS A 200 4.42 -3.98 -21.41
C LYS A 200 4.87 -5.21 -22.20
N HIS A 201 5.75 -6.05 -21.64
CA HIS A 201 6.18 -7.29 -22.27
C HIS A 201 5.03 -8.29 -22.45
N LEU A 202 4.02 -8.24 -21.58
CA LEU A 202 2.84 -9.10 -21.59
C LEU A 202 1.61 -8.47 -22.28
N GLY A 203 1.74 -7.26 -22.85
CA GLY A 203 0.61 -6.55 -23.45
C GLY A 203 -0.39 -6.00 -22.42
N ILE A 204 0.04 -5.81 -21.17
CA ILE A 204 -0.74 -5.19 -20.09
C ILE A 204 -0.24 -3.76 -19.85
N PHE A 205 -1.15 -2.79 -19.92
CA PHE A 205 -0.88 -1.43 -19.48
C PHE A 205 -0.97 -1.36 -17.96
N VAL A 206 0.17 -1.11 -17.30
CA VAL A 206 0.27 -1.01 -15.84
C VAL A 206 0.40 0.44 -15.42
N ALA A 207 -0.39 0.87 -14.45
CA ALA A 207 -0.37 2.23 -13.94
C ALA A 207 -0.46 2.28 -12.41
N SER A 208 0.35 3.16 -11.81
CA SER A 208 0.20 3.57 -10.42
C SER A 208 -0.03 5.07 -10.35
N PRO A 209 -1.05 5.54 -9.60
CA PRO A 209 -1.28 6.98 -9.44
C PRO A 209 -0.16 7.66 -8.66
N PHE A 210 0.62 6.94 -7.83
CA PHE A 210 1.74 7.51 -7.08
C PHE A 210 2.93 7.88 -7.98
N THR A 211 3.06 7.25 -9.15
CA THR A 211 4.10 7.63 -10.13
C THR A 211 3.75 8.89 -10.92
N HIS A 212 2.53 9.42 -10.78
CA HIS A 212 2.04 10.58 -11.51
C HIS A 212 2.78 11.88 -11.10
N PRO A 213 3.19 12.75 -12.04
CA PRO A 213 3.95 13.97 -11.74
C PRO A 213 3.31 14.86 -10.67
N ALA A 214 1.98 15.05 -10.72
CA ALA A 214 1.27 15.87 -9.74
C ALA A 214 1.31 15.27 -8.32
N VAL A 215 1.26 13.93 -8.21
CA VAL A 215 1.35 13.24 -6.92
C VAL A 215 2.77 13.32 -6.39
N LYS A 216 3.78 13.11 -7.24
CA LYS A 216 5.19 13.28 -6.86
C LYS A 216 5.46 14.70 -6.35
N GLU A 217 5.02 15.72 -7.09
CA GLU A 217 5.25 17.12 -6.73
C GLU A 217 4.60 17.48 -5.38
N THR A 218 3.35 17.07 -5.18
CA THR A 218 2.64 17.35 -3.91
C THR A 218 3.21 16.54 -2.74
N ALA A 219 3.57 15.28 -2.96
CA ALA A 219 4.20 14.45 -1.93
C ALA A 219 5.54 15.03 -1.47
N LEU A 220 6.36 15.58 -2.38
CA LEU A 220 7.63 16.22 -2.03
C LEU A 220 7.49 17.47 -1.15
N ARG A 221 6.29 18.07 -1.05
CA ARG A 221 5.99 19.20 -0.14
C ARG A 221 5.59 18.76 1.27
N LEU A 222 5.35 17.47 1.48
CA LEU A 222 5.10 16.92 2.82
C LEU A 222 6.39 16.98 3.66
N ARG A 223 6.25 17.14 4.97
CA ARG A 223 7.35 16.97 5.94
C ARG A 223 7.41 15.52 6.38
N LYS A 224 8.53 15.17 7.02
CA LYS A 224 8.70 13.88 7.68
C LYS A 224 7.52 13.55 8.60
N ASP A 225 7.15 14.46 9.51
CA ASP A 225 6.04 14.24 10.46
C ASP A 225 4.65 14.13 9.81
N ASP A 226 4.52 14.51 8.53
CA ASP A 226 3.27 14.27 7.80
C ASP A 226 3.19 12.82 7.27
N CYS A 227 4.32 12.11 7.21
CA CYS A 227 4.49 10.82 6.54
C CYS A 227 4.99 9.71 7.49
N VAL A 228 5.76 10.04 8.52
CA VAL A 228 6.35 9.10 9.47
C VAL A 228 6.17 9.70 10.86
N GLN A 229 5.39 9.02 11.70
CA GLN A 229 5.27 9.36 13.11
C GLN A 229 6.22 8.46 13.89
N VAL A 230 7.19 9.07 14.57
CA VAL A 230 8.09 8.32 15.45
C VAL A 230 7.35 8.15 16.77
N ASP A 231 6.69 7.02 16.97
CA ASP A 231 6.20 6.69 18.30
C ASP A 231 7.40 6.46 19.21
N GLY A 232 7.58 7.37 20.16
CA GLY A 232 8.44 7.14 21.31
C GLY A 232 7.82 6.02 22.14
N PHE A 233 8.18 4.76 21.86
CA PHE A 233 8.12 3.70 22.85
C PHE A 233 9.21 3.98 23.90
N ALA A 234 8.99 5.02 24.71
CA ALA A 234 9.66 5.14 25.99
C ALA A 234 9.16 3.94 26.81
N GLY A 235 10.07 3.00 27.06
CA GLY A 235 9.82 1.87 27.94
C GLY A 235 9.13 2.36 29.21
N VAL A 236 8.04 1.69 29.56
CA VAL A 236 7.46 1.81 30.89
C VAL A 236 8.58 1.43 31.86
N ASP A 237 9.07 2.45 32.57
CA ASP A 237 10.08 2.36 33.61
C ASP A 237 9.73 1.19 34.52
N GLY A 238 10.62 0.19 34.54
CA GLY A 238 10.55 -0.96 35.41
C GLY A 238 10.78 -0.55 36.85
N ARG A 239 9.79 0.09 37.48
CA ARG A 239 9.73 0.22 38.93
C ARG A 239 8.80 -0.83 39.49
N ARG A 240 9.45 -1.87 40.03
CA ARG A 240 8.91 -2.83 40.98
C ARG A 240 8.08 -2.11 42.04
N SER A 241 6.81 -2.47 42.14
CA SER A 241 6.08 -2.47 43.41
C SER A 241 5.42 -3.84 43.55
N ALA A 242 5.90 -4.56 44.56
CA ALA A 242 5.44 -5.87 44.95
C ALA A 242 3.99 -5.83 45.44
N GLY A 243 3.21 -6.88 45.16
CA GLY A 243 1.94 -7.10 45.86
C GLY A 243 0.96 -8.05 45.18
N ALA A 244 0.84 -9.24 45.76
CA ALA A 244 -0.32 -10.14 45.77
C ALA A 244 -0.65 -11.01 44.53
N SER A 245 -0.37 -12.30 44.74
CA SER A 245 -0.89 -13.53 44.13
C SER A 245 -2.33 -13.52 43.58
N GLY A 246 -2.50 -14.13 42.40
CA GLY A 246 -3.80 -14.59 41.90
C GLY A 246 -3.67 -15.24 40.52
N THR A 247 -3.64 -16.57 40.48
CA THR A 247 -3.65 -17.40 39.27
C THR A 247 -4.96 -17.25 38.48
N ARG A 248 -4.90 -16.76 37.24
CA ARG A 248 -5.94 -16.97 36.20
C ARG A 248 -5.27 -16.95 34.82
N GLU A 249 -5.32 -18.07 34.12
CA GLU A 249 -5.03 -18.17 32.68
C GLU A 249 -5.96 -17.22 31.89
N PRO A 250 -5.49 -16.55 30.83
CA PRO A 250 -6.38 -15.84 29.92
C PRO A 250 -6.94 -16.80 28.85
N ARG A 251 -8.26 -16.91 28.84
CA ARG A 251 -9.06 -17.60 27.82
C ARG A 251 -8.85 -16.97 26.44
N ARG A 252 -8.60 -17.80 25.42
CA ARG A 252 -8.76 -17.48 23.99
C ARG A 252 -10.22 -17.07 23.72
N LEU A 253 -10.42 -16.00 22.96
CA LEU A 253 -11.66 -15.71 22.24
C LEU A 253 -11.31 -15.08 20.88
N GLU A 254 -11.81 -15.72 19.83
CA GLU A 254 -11.69 -15.35 18.42
C GLU A 254 -12.70 -14.26 18.01
N ALA A 255 -12.27 -13.43 17.05
CA ALA A 255 -12.99 -12.74 15.96
C ALA A 255 -14.22 -11.83 16.24
N CYS A 256 -14.12 -10.55 15.85
CA CYS A 256 -15.01 -9.97 14.81
C CYS A 256 -14.51 -8.59 14.29
N LEU A 257 -14.89 -8.32 13.05
CA LEU A 257 -14.47 -7.26 12.14
C LEU A 257 -14.75 -5.83 12.60
N TYR A 258 -13.83 -4.91 12.27
CA TYR A 258 -14.02 -3.47 12.01
C TYR A 258 -15.24 -2.79 12.70
N GLN A 259 -15.15 -2.53 14.01
CA GLN A 259 -15.79 -1.36 14.60
C GLN A 259 -14.82 -0.69 15.57
N ALA A 260 -14.39 0.50 15.15
CA ALA A 260 -14.20 1.69 15.96
C ALA A 260 -14.04 1.46 17.46
N GLU A 261 -12.81 1.67 17.98
CA GLU A 261 -12.50 2.49 19.16
C GLU A 261 -11.05 2.23 19.69
N SER A 262 -10.11 3.20 19.49
CA SER A 262 -8.68 3.36 19.94
C SER A 262 -7.53 2.85 19.04
N PRO A 263 -6.35 3.51 19.08
CA PRO A 263 -6.02 4.91 18.82
C PRO A 263 -5.29 5.06 17.47
N SER A 264 -5.03 6.32 17.07
CA SER A 264 -4.31 6.76 15.88
C SER A 264 -3.15 5.85 15.43
N TYR A 265 -3.26 5.26 14.24
CA TYR A 265 -2.11 4.80 13.45
C TYR A 265 -2.19 5.47 12.08
N VAL A 266 -1.36 6.49 11.89
CA VAL A 266 -0.86 6.88 10.58
C VAL A 266 0.46 6.13 10.45
N LEU A 267 0.56 5.23 9.47
CA LEU A 267 1.80 4.58 9.01
C LEU A 267 2.55 3.70 10.02
N LEU A 268 2.37 2.38 9.91
CA LEU A 268 3.40 1.38 10.19
C LEU A 268 3.02 0.06 9.48
N SER A 269 3.69 -0.20 8.36
CA SER A 269 3.74 -1.52 7.74
C SER A 269 4.67 -2.42 8.56
N LEU A 270 4.21 -3.66 8.71
CA LEU A 270 4.89 -4.79 9.30
C LEU A 270 6.25 -5.04 8.63
N GLN A 271 7.33 -4.79 9.36
CA GLN A 271 8.54 -5.59 9.25
C GLN A 271 8.81 -6.18 10.64
N ASN A 272 8.27 -7.38 10.87
CA ASN A 272 8.77 -8.28 11.91
C ASN A 272 9.37 -9.52 11.21
N MET A 273 10.64 -9.39 10.86
CA MET A 273 11.68 -10.33 11.27
C MET A 273 12.67 -9.57 12.14
#